data_AF-A0A1B1PRM2-F1
#
_entry.id   AF-A0A1B1PRM2-F1
#
_cell.length_a   1.000
_cell.length_b   1.000
_cell.length_c   1.000
_cell.angle_alpha   90.00
_cell.angle_beta   90.00
_cell.angle_gamma   90.00
#
_symmetry.space_group_name_H-M   'P 1'
#
loop_
_entity.id
_entity.type
_entity.pdbx_description
1 polymer ?
#
loop_
_entity_poly.entity_id
_entity_poly.type
_entity_poly.pdbx_seq_one_letter_code
_entity_poly.pdbx_strand_id
1 'polypeptide(L)'
;MSAALNTPDTLRFIKFLAVGLLNTLFGYVVFALLVMLGIPPQLALALAFVLGVLWNYQTHARLVFAVRGFQRLPGYLAAYLAIYGMNAGALAALMHLGLGPALAQALFLPVAAVLSYVAIGRVLTGCFPWRRPAPR
;
A
#
# COMPACT_ATOMS: atom_id res chain seq x y z
N MET A 1 14.59 36.86 -15.50
CA MET A 1 13.26 36.63 -14.91
C MET A 1 13.23 35.21 -14.38
N SER A 2 13.75 35.06 -13.16
CA SER A 2 13.99 33.79 -12.49
C SER A 2 12.77 33.45 -11.63
N ALA A 3 11.86 32.64 -12.16
CA ALA A 3 10.80 32.05 -11.34
C ALA A 3 11.38 30.82 -10.66
N ALA A 4 11.97 31.04 -9.49
CA ALA A 4 12.36 29.99 -8.57
C ALA A 4 11.12 29.16 -8.21
N LEU A 5 11.00 27.96 -8.75
CA LEU A 5 10.05 26.95 -8.28
C LEU A 5 10.55 26.40 -6.94
N ASN A 6 10.41 27.25 -5.91
CA ASN A 6 10.50 26.85 -4.52
C ASN A 6 9.17 26.17 -4.18
N THR A 7 9.10 24.84 -4.28
CA THR A 7 7.93 24.11 -3.78
C THR A 7 8.33 22.68 -3.43
N PRO A 8 8.30 22.30 -2.14
CA PRO A 8 8.58 20.93 -1.70
C PRO A 8 7.71 19.86 -2.41
N ASP A 9 6.60 20.26 -3.04
CA ASP A 9 5.70 19.40 -3.81
C ASP A 9 6.27 19.00 -5.18
N THR A 10 6.96 19.91 -5.89
CA THR A 10 7.61 19.61 -7.17
C THR A 10 8.71 18.57 -6.97
N LEU A 11 9.48 18.69 -5.89
CA LEU A 11 10.53 17.73 -5.54
C LEU A 11 9.95 16.36 -5.16
N ARG A 12 8.79 16.32 -4.50
CA ARG A 12 8.07 15.07 -4.18
C ARG A 12 7.50 14.41 -5.43
N PHE A 13 6.96 15.20 -6.36
CA PHE A 13 6.44 14.72 -7.64
C PHE A 13 7.56 14.13 -8.52
N ILE A 14 8.71 14.80 -8.59
CA ILE A 14 9.90 14.28 -9.29
C ILE A 14 10.39 12.98 -8.65
N LYS A 15 10.42 12.89 -7.31
CA LYS A 15 10.77 11.65 -6.61
C LYS A 15 9.76 10.53 -6.88
N PHE A 16 8.46 10.84 -6.93
CA PHE A 16 7.42 9.87 -7.27
C PHE A 16 7.60 9.33 -8.69
N LEU A 17 7.79 10.21 -9.67
CA LEU A 17 8.06 9.81 -11.05
C LEU A 17 9.35 8.99 -11.17
N ALA A 18 10.43 9.42 -10.50
CA ALA A 18 11.71 8.71 -10.54
C ALA A 18 11.59 7.30 -9.94
N VAL A 19 10.90 7.15 -8.80
CA VAL A 19 10.67 5.85 -8.17
C VAL A 19 9.74 4.98 -9.03
N GLY A 20 8.66 5.56 -9.57
CA GLY A 20 7.76 4.85 -10.49
C GLY A 20 8.48 4.34 -11.74
N LEU A 21 9.36 5.16 -12.32
CA LEU A 21 10.16 4.80 -13.49
C LEU A 21 11.18 3.71 -13.17
N LEU A 22 11.90 3.84 -12.06
CA LEU A 22 12.85 2.82 -11.59
C LEU A 22 12.15 1.47 -11.37
N ASN A 23 10.96 1.51 -10.77
CA ASN A 23 10.22 0.31 -10.42
C ASN A 23 9.58 -0.36 -11.64
N THR A 24 9.16 0.43 -12.63
CA THR A 24 8.70 -0.06 -13.93
C THR A 24 9.84 -0.69 -14.72
N LEU A 25 11.01 -0.03 -14.73
CA LEU A 25 12.21 -0.54 -15.40
C LEU A 25 12.65 -1.87 -14.80
N PHE A 26 12.66 -1.98 -13.46
CA PHE A 26 12.98 -3.23 -12.78
C PHE A 26 11.99 -4.35 -13.15
N GLY A 27 10.67 -4.09 -13.07
CA GLY A 27 9.65 -5.08 -13.43
C GLY A 27 9.79 -5.56 -14.88
N TYR A 28 10.08 -4.64 -15.82
CA TYR A 28 10.31 -4.97 -17.22
C TYR A 28 11.58 -5.80 -17.43
N VAL A 29 12.70 -5.45 -16.77
CA VAL A 29 13.96 -6.21 -16.86
C VAL A 29 13.78 -7.63 -16.34
N VAL A 30 13.13 -7.78 -15.19
CA VAL A 30 12.85 -9.12 -14.61
C VAL A 30 11.96 -9.94 -15.55
N PHE A 31 10.89 -9.34 -16.08
CA PHE A 31 10.04 -9.99 -17.07
C PHE A 31 10.83 -10.45 -18.31
N ALA A 32 11.61 -9.55 -18.91
CA ALA A 32 12.40 -9.84 -20.11
C ALA A 32 13.40 -10.97 -19.87
N LEU A 33 14.10 -10.97 -18.73
CA LEU A 33 15.02 -12.05 -18.36
C LEU A 33 14.30 -13.39 -18.20
N LEU A 34 13.15 -13.43 -17.54
CA LEU A 34 12.37 -14.66 -17.37
C LEU A 34 11.90 -15.22 -18.72
N VAL A 35 11.46 -14.36 -19.64
CA VAL A 35 11.11 -14.77 -21.01
C VAL A 35 12.34 -15.27 -21.78
N MET A 36 13.49 -14.61 -21.66
CA MET A 36 14.76 -15.07 -22.29
C MET A 36 15.23 -16.42 -21.76
N LEU A 37 14.90 -16.76 -20.50
CA LEU A 37 15.15 -18.06 -19.89
C LEU A 37 14.16 -19.14 -20.35
N GLY A 38 13.24 -18.82 -21.26
CA GLY A 38 12.25 -19.76 -21.81
C GLY A 38 11.00 -19.94 -20.95
N ILE A 39 10.78 -19.09 -19.94
CA ILE A 39 9.57 -19.15 -19.12
C ILE A 39 8.38 -18.62 -19.93
N PRO A 40 7.22 -19.29 -19.91
CA PRO A 40 6.02 -18.83 -20.60
C PRO A 40 5.65 -17.40 -20.19
N PRO A 41 5.24 -16.52 -21.13
CA PRO A 41 5.01 -15.10 -20.87
C PRO A 41 4.06 -14.81 -19.70
N GLN A 42 2.96 -15.55 -19.54
CA GLN A 42 2.06 -15.38 -18.39
C GLN A 42 2.75 -15.67 -17.05
N LEU A 43 3.57 -16.71 -16.98
CA LEU A 43 4.29 -17.08 -15.76
C LEU A 43 5.43 -16.09 -15.47
N ALA A 44 6.16 -15.67 -16.52
CA ALA A 44 7.17 -14.63 -16.42
C ALA A 44 6.57 -13.30 -15.91
N LEU A 45 5.39 -12.92 -16.40
CA LEU A 45 4.67 -11.73 -15.96
C LEU A 45 4.26 -11.84 -14.48
N ALA A 46 3.71 -12.98 -14.06
CA ALA A 46 3.32 -13.21 -12.67
C ALA A 46 4.54 -13.14 -11.71
N LEU A 47 5.65 -13.79 -12.09
CA LEU A 47 6.88 -13.76 -11.31
C LEU A 47 7.52 -12.37 -11.27
N ALA A 48 7.56 -11.65 -12.39
CA ALA A 48 8.05 -10.28 -12.45
C ALA A 48 7.20 -9.33 -11.60
N PHE A 49 5.88 -9.53 -11.56
CA PHE A 49 4.99 -8.78 -10.70
C PHE A 49 5.28 -9.03 -9.21
N VAL A 50 5.41 -10.28 -8.80
CA VAL A 50 5.75 -10.64 -7.40
C VAL A 50 7.11 -10.06 -6.99
N LEU A 51 8.14 -10.24 -7.83
CA LEU A 51 9.48 -9.70 -7.59
C LEU A 51 9.49 -8.16 -7.59
N GLY A 52 8.71 -7.54 -8.47
CA GLY A 52 8.52 -6.10 -8.53
C GLY A 52 7.85 -5.55 -7.27
N VAL A 53 6.80 -6.21 -6.76
CA VAL A 53 6.14 -5.82 -5.50
C VAL A 53 7.11 -5.92 -4.30
N LEU A 54 7.92 -6.97 -4.25
CA LEU A 54 8.93 -7.14 -3.20
C LEU A 54 10.04 -6.08 -3.29
N TRP A 55 10.52 -5.78 -4.50
CA TRP A 55 11.51 -4.73 -4.75
C TRP A 55 10.97 -3.35 -4.37
N ASN A 56 9.72 -3.05 -4.75
CA ASN A 56 9.05 -1.79 -4.46
C ASN A 56 8.83 -1.61 -2.95
N TYR A 57 8.44 -2.68 -2.25
CA TYR A 57 8.34 -2.70 -0.80
C TYR A 57 9.70 -2.46 -0.14
N GLN A 58 10.77 -3.10 -0.64
CA GLN A 58 12.12 -2.92 -0.11
C GLN A 58 12.65 -1.50 -0.33
N THR A 59 12.41 -0.89 -1.50
CA THR A 59 12.82 0.49 -1.80
C THR A 59 12.05 1.48 -0.95
N HIS A 60 10.73 1.37 -0.83
CA HIS A 60 9.95 2.27 0.02
C HIS A 60 10.24 2.09 1.52
N ALA A 61 10.34 0.85 2.03
CA ALA A 61 10.59 0.60 3.45
C ALA A 61 11.99 1.04 3.90
N ARG A 62 13.00 0.89 3.04
CA ARG A 62 14.41 1.15 3.36
C ARG A 62 14.85 2.58 3.06
N LEU A 63 14.38 3.19 1.96
CA LEU A 63 14.75 4.57 1.58
C LEU A 63 13.86 5.65 2.19
N VAL A 64 12.59 5.36 2.53
CA VAL A 64 11.64 6.38 3.01
C VAL A 64 11.40 6.30 4.51
N PHE A 65 11.34 5.10 5.09
CA PHE A 65 10.91 4.93 6.48
C PHE A 65 12.01 4.41 7.44
N ALA A 66 13.20 4.08 6.92
CA ALA A 66 14.31 3.51 7.71
C ALA A 66 13.89 2.29 8.58
N VAL A 67 12.88 1.53 8.14
CA VAL A 67 12.38 0.35 8.85
C VAL A 67 13.07 -0.89 8.30
N ARG A 68 13.63 -1.72 9.18
CA ARG A 68 14.21 -3.04 8.83
C ARG A 68 13.23 -4.17 9.18
N GLY A 69 13.00 -5.08 8.22
CA GLY A 69 12.38 -6.40 8.46
C GLY A 69 10.92 -6.56 8.01
N PHE A 70 10.56 -7.78 7.58
CA PHE A 70 9.21 -8.20 7.15
C PHE A 70 8.25 -8.56 8.31
N GLN A 71 8.70 -8.43 9.56
CA GLN A 71 8.02 -8.98 10.72
C GLN A 71 6.65 -8.35 11.01
N ARG A 72 6.37 -7.13 10.53
CA ARG A 72 5.09 -6.42 10.74
C ARG A 72 4.14 -6.50 9.54
N LEU A 73 4.61 -7.03 8.42
CA LEU A 73 3.85 -7.16 7.17
C LEU A 73 2.64 -8.11 7.30
N PRO A 74 2.75 -9.29 7.95
CA PRO A 74 1.61 -10.18 8.17
C PRO A 74 0.53 -9.54 9.03
N GLY A 75 0.92 -8.83 10.10
CA GLY A 75 -0.03 -8.12 10.96
C GLY A 75 -0.74 -6.97 10.24
N TYR A 76 -0.02 -6.25 9.38
CA TYR A 76 -0.59 -5.15 8.59
C TYR A 76 -1.58 -5.69 7.54
N LEU A 77 -1.20 -6.77 6.86
CA LEU A 77 -2.06 -7.46 5.90
C LEU A 77 -3.32 -8.02 6.59
N ALA A 78 -3.17 -8.66 7.75
CA ALA A 78 -4.29 -9.17 8.53
C ALA A 78 -5.25 -8.05 8.99
N ALA A 79 -4.74 -6.89 9.40
CA ALA A 79 -5.57 -5.73 9.76
C ALA A 79 -6.38 -5.24 8.56
N TYR A 80 -5.74 -5.10 7.39
CA TYR A 80 -6.42 -4.69 6.15
C TYR A 80 -7.49 -5.69 5.70
N LEU A 81 -7.21 -6.99 5.77
CA LEU A 81 -8.18 -8.04 5.45
C LEU A 81 -9.37 -8.04 6.41
N ALA A 82 -9.14 -7.81 7.71
CA ALA A 82 -10.22 -7.69 8.69
C ALA A 82 -11.12 -6.47 8.43
N ILE A 83 -10.53 -5.31 8.13
CA ILE A 83 -11.28 -4.09 7.81
C ILE A 83 -12.10 -4.28 6.52
N TYR A 84 -11.50 -4.91 5.50
CA TYR A 84 -12.19 -5.25 4.26
C TYR A 84 -13.38 -6.19 4.52
N GLY A 85 -13.18 -7.26 5.31
CA GLY A 85 -14.26 -8.17 5.68
C GLY A 85 -15.41 -7.48 6.40
N MET A 86 -15.11 -6.57 7.33
CA MET A 86 -16.11 -5.74 8.00
C MET A 86 -16.85 -4.82 7.03
N ASN A 87 -16.15 -4.18 6.10
CA ASN A 87 -16.75 -3.33 5.06
C ASN A 87 -17.70 -4.11 4.15
N ALA A 88 -17.24 -5.24 3.62
CA ALA A 88 -18.04 -6.09 2.75
C ALA A 88 -19.29 -6.64 3.47
N GLY A 89 -19.13 -7.11 4.71
CA GLY A 89 -20.24 -7.60 5.52
C GLY A 89 -21.28 -6.51 5.84
N ALA A 90 -20.82 -5.30 6.19
CA ALA A 90 -21.72 -4.18 6.45
C ALA A 90 -22.43 -3.69 5.19
N LEU A 91 -21.73 -3.63 4.04
CA LEU A 91 -22.34 -3.30 2.76
C LEU A 91 -23.46 -4.30 2.42
N ALA A 92 -23.17 -5.61 2.51
CA ALA A 92 -24.16 -6.65 2.25
C ALA A 92 -25.37 -6.53 3.20
N ALA A 93 -25.13 -6.35 4.50
CA ALA A 93 -26.20 -6.18 5.50
C ALA A 93 -27.07 -4.94 5.20
N LEU A 94 -26.46 -3.80 4.89
CA LEU A 94 -27.17 -2.56 4.55
C LEU A 94 -27.97 -2.69 3.25
N MET A 95 -27.44 -3.41 2.25
CA MET A 95 -28.17 -3.72 1.03
C MET A 95 -29.36 -4.65 1.28
N HIS A 96 -29.25 -5.62 2.20
CA HIS A 96 -30.38 -6.45 2.63
C HIS A 96 -31.48 -5.65 3.34
N LEU A 97 -31.15 -4.50 3.92
CA LEU A 97 -32.12 -3.55 4.50
C LEU A 97 -32.75 -2.63 3.43
N GLY A 98 -32.45 -2.83 2.15
CA GLY A 98 -33.01 -2.07 1.03
C GLY A 98 -32.25 -0.77 0.71
N LEU A 99 -31.10 -0.52 1.33
CA LEU A 99 -30.27 0.64 1.01
C LEU A 99 -29.57 0.44 -0.35
N GLY A 100 -29.56 1.49 -1.16
CA GLY A 100 -28.79 1.50 -2.41
C GLY A 100 -27.29 1.35 -2.14
N PRO A 101 -26.52 0.69 -3.02
CA PRO A 101 -25.09 0.44 -2.82
C PRO A 101 -24.27 1.69 -2.49
N ALA A 102 -24.60 2.82 -3.11
CA ALA A 102 -23.92 4.09 -2.88
C ALA A 102 -24.15 4.63 -1.46
N LEU A 103 -25.40 4.56 -0.97
CA LEU A 103 -25.75 5.03 0.38
C LEU A 103 -25.19 4.10 1.45
N ALA A 104 -25.26 2.78 1.22
CA ALA A 104 -24.67 1.78 2.11
C ALA A 104 -23.15 1.97 2.26
N GLN A 105 -22.43 2.25 1.17
CA GLN A 105 -21.00 2.59 1.28
C GLN A 105 -20.74 3.94 1.94
N ALA A 106 -21.53 4.96 1.64
CA ALA A 106 -21.38 6.28 2.26
C ALA A 106 -21.47 6.21 3.79
N LEU A 107 -22.37 5.35 4.31
CA LEU A 107 -22.52 5.13 5.75
C LEU A 107 -21.34 4.37 6.37
N PHE A 108 -20.75 3.42 5.65
CA PHE A 108 -19.65 2.62 6.20
C PHE A 108 -18.27 3.27 6.08
N LEU A 109 -18.05 4.13 5.07
CA LEU A 109 -16.79 4.86 4.86
C LEU A 109 -16.19 5.51 6.13
N PRO A 110 -16.93 6.28 6.94
CA PRO A 110 -16.38 6.87 8.16
C PRO A 110 -16.00 5.83 9.21
N VAL A 111 -16.76 4.73 9.33
CA VAL A 111 -16.45 3.61 10.23
C VAL A 111 -15.18 2.90 9.78
N ALA A 112 -15.04 2.63 8.47
CA ALA A 112 -13.85 2.03 7.89
C ALA A 112 -12.59 2.86 8.15
N ALA A 113 -12.70 4.19 8.03
CA ALA A 113 -11.59 5.10 8.27
C ALA A 113 -11.10 5.04 9.72
N VAL A 114 -12.01 5.06 10.69
CA VAL A 114 -11.68 4.96 12.13
C VAL A 114 -11.07 3.59 12.46
N LEU A 115 -11.66 2.50 11.96
CA LEU A 115 -11.14 1.14 12.16
C LEU A 115 -9.74 0.98 11.59
N SER A 116 -9.52 1.50 10.37
CA SER A 116 -8.22 1.51 9.72
C SER A 116 -7.20 2.26 10.56
N TYR A 117 -7.55 3.45 11.02
CA TYR A 117 -6.67 4.28 11.83
C TYR A 117 -6.21 3.56 13.12
N VAL A 118 -7.15 2.96 13.85
CA VAL A 118 -6.87 2.29 15.13
C VAL A 118 -6.12 0.97 14.93
N ALA A 119 -6.56 0.11 14.01
CA ALA A 119 -5.97 -1.20 13.79
C ALA A 119 -4.55 -1.11 13.23
N ILE A 120 -4.36 -0.26 12.22
CA ILE A 120 -3.05 -0.03 11.61
C ILE A 120 -2.10 0.64 12.60
N GLY A 121 -2.58 1.65 13.34
CA GLY A 121 -1.80 2.33 14.37
C GLY A 121 -1.26 1.35 15.43
N ARG A 122 -2.11 0.44 15.92
CA ARG A 122 -1.70 -0.59 16.89
C ARG A 122 -0.71 -1.60 16.33
N VAL A 123 -0.97 -2.13 15.13
CA VAL A 123 -0.10 -3.15 14.51
C VAL A 123 1.28 -2.60 14.20
N LEU A 124 1.35 -1.35 13.74
CA LEU A 124 2.61 -0.76 13.32
C LEU A 124 3.42 -0.19 14.48
N THR A 125 2.82 0.25 15.57
CA THR A 125 3.56 0.93 16.66
C THR A 125 3.52 0.20 17.99
N GLY A 126 2.63 -0.77 18.17
CA GLY A 126 2.36 -1.39 19.49
C GLY A 126 1.65 -0.45 20.47
N CYS A 127 1.36 0.79 20.05
CA CYS A 127 0.68 1.81 20.85
C CYS A 127 -0.61 2.25 20.16
N PHE A 128 -1.54 2.83 20.91
CA PHE A 128 -2.66 3.54 20.30
C PHE A 128 -2.11 4.75 19.51
N PRO A 129 -2.66 5.08 18.33
CA PRO A 129 -2.17 6.19 17.49
C PRO A 129 -1.94 7.53 18.20
N TRP A 130 -2.59 7.77 19.34
CA TRP A 130 -2.43 8.99 20.17
C TRP A 130 -1.22 8.99 21.11
N ARG A 131 -0.52 7.87 21.29
CA ARG A 131 0.70 7.80 22.12
C ARG A 131 1.93 7.72 21.24
N ARG A 132 2.78 8.76 21.30
CA ARG A 132 4.11 8.71 20.68
C ARG A 132 4.93 7.59 21.35
N PRO A 133 5.63 6.74 20.58
CA PRO A 133 6.54 5.76 21.18
C PRO A 133 7.65 6.50 21.93
N ALA A 134 7.96 6.06 23.16
CA ALA A 134 9.08 6.59 23.92
C ALA A 134 10.41 6.34 23.17
N PRO A 135 11.37 7.29 23.22
CA PRO A 135 12.68 7.09 22.60
C PRO A 135 13.35 5.85 23.21
N ARG A 136 13.86 4.97 22.34
CA ARG A 136 14.67 3.80 22.70
C ARG A 136 16.13 4.19 22.85
#